data_AF-A0A327J9H0-F1
#
_entry.id   AF-A0A327J9H0-F1
#
_cell.length_a   1.000
_cell.length_b   1.000
_cell.length_c   1.000
_cell.angle_alpha   90.00
_cell.angle_beta   90.00
_cell.angle_gamma   90.00
#
_symmetry.space_group_name_H-M   'P 1'
#
loop_
_entity.id
_entity.type
_entity.pdbx_description
1 polymer ?
#
loop_
_entity_poly.entity_id
_entity_poly.type
_entity_poly.pdbx_seq_one_letter_code
_entity_poly.pdbx_strand_id
1 'polypeptide(L)'
;MDIIGGKMIEKQLQIINHYGFEAQKAKLKEEMTELAYAPNEENFIEEIADVLNVLQGIIYFKGWEQQVLEIQEAKLDRQLRRIKEGR
;
A
#
# COMPACT_ATOMS: atom_id res chain seq x y z
N MET A 1 12.50 12.39 4.13
CA MET A 1 11.09 11.93 4.13
C MET A 1 10.26 13.16 3.82
N ASP A 2 9.74 13.24 2.59
CA ASP A 2 9.20 14.47 2.02
C ASP A 2 8.06 15.07 2.84
N ILE A 3 8.01 16.41 2.87
CA ILE A 3 7.00 17.23 3.58
C ILE A 3 5.56 16.87 3.14
N ILE A 4 5.40 16.30 1.94
CA ILE A 4 4.13 15.80 1.40
C ILE A 4 3.67 14.52 2.12
N GLY A 5 4.61 13.66 2.54
CA GLY A 5 4.30 12.42 3.26
C GLY A 5 3.71 12.66 4.65
N GLY A 6 4.18 13.68 5.38
CA GLY A 6 3.75 13.94 6.76
C GLY A 6 2.25 14.19 6.91
N LYS A 7 1.69 15.14 6.13
CA LYS A 7 0.26 15.49 6.22
C LYS A 7 -0.68 14.39 5.73
N MET A 8 -0.23 13.58 4.79
CA MET A 8 -1.03 12.46 4.25
C MET A 8 -1.09 11.32 5.26
N ILE A 9 0.04 10.99 5.88
CA ILE A 9 0.14 9.97 6.93
C ILE A 9 -0.68 10.35 8.15
N GLU A 10 -0.66 11.63 8.57
CA GLU A 10 -1.51 12.09 9.67
C GLU A 10 -3.00 11.77 9.44
N LYS A 11 -3.51 11.98 8.22
CA LYS A 11 -4.90 11.64 7.88
C LYS A 11 -5.13 10.13 7.88
N GLN A 12 -4.23 9.35 7.31
CA GLN A 12 -4.31 7.89 7.30
C GLN A 12 -4.30 7.32 8.73
N LEU A 13 -3.46 7.88 9.61
CA LEU A 13 -3.40 7.54 11.03
C LEU A 13 -4.69 7.93 11.76
N GLN A 14 -5.29 9.08 11.47
CA GLN A 14 -6.60 9.45 12.03
C GLN A 14 -7.68 8.41 11.66
N ILE A 15 -7.70 7.94 10.40
CA ILE A 15 -8.65 6.95 9.90
C ILE A 15 -8.48 5.61 10.64
N ILE A 16 -7.27 5.05 10.67
CA ILE A 16 -7.04 3.75 11.34
C ILE A 16 -7.18 3.84 12.86
N ASN A 17 -6.86 4.97 13.49
CA ASN A 17 -7.11 5.16 14.92
C ASN A 17 -8.62 5.25 15.23
N HIS A 18 -9.44 5.71 14.29
CA HIS A 18 -10.89 5.76 14.44
C HIS A 18 -11.57 4.40 14.20
N TYR A 19 -11.28 3.76 13.06
CA TYR A 19 -11.95 2.51 12.65
C TYR A 19 -11.28 1.24 13.17
N GLY A 20 -9.99 1.31 13.49
CA GLY A 20 -9.19 0.17 13.97
C GLY A 20 -8.59 -0.68 12.85
N PHE A 21 -7.58 -1.47 13.21
CA PHE A 21 -6.78 -2.27 12.27
C PHE A 21 -7.58 -3.33 11.50
N GLU A 22 -8.50 -4.03 12.16
CA GLU A 22 -9.29 -5.09 11.50
C GLU A 22 -10.27 -4.50 10.48
N ALA A 23 -10.86 -3.33 10.75
CA ALA A 23 -11.69 -2.62 9.78
C ALA A 23 -10.86 -2.16 8.57
N GLN A 24 -9.62 -1.68 8.78
CA GLN A 24 -8.73 -1.31 7.69
C GLN A 24 -8.27 -2.52 6.85
N LYS A 25 -8.12 -3.71 7.45
CA LYS A 25 -7.88 -4.94 6.67
C LYS A 25 -9.08 -5.31 5.80
N ALA A 26 -10.30 -5.16 6.30
CA ALA A 26 -11.50 -5.38 5.50
C ALA A 26 -11.57 -4.37 4.35
N LYS A 27 -11.32 -3.08 4.64
CA LYS A 27 -11.27 -2.03 3.62
C LYS A 27 -10.20 -2.31 2.56
N LEU A 28 -8.99 -2.71 2.95
CA LEU A 28 -7.94 -3.09 2.01
C LEU A 28 -8.39 -4.20 1.04
N LYS A 29 -9.16 -5.18 1.53
CA LYS A 29 -9.70 -6.24 0.68
C LYS A 29 -10.71 -5.70 -0.34
N GLU A 30 -11.54 -4.73 0.05
CA GLU A 30 -12.48 -4.04 -0.84
C GLU A 30 -11.72 -3.29 -1.93
N GLU A 31 -10.77 -2.41 -1.56
CA GLU A 31 -9.99 -1.61 -2.52
C GLU A 31 -9.20 -2.50 -3.50
N MET A 32 -8.62 -3.60 -3.01
CA MET A 32 -7.91 -4.55 -3.89
C MET A 32 -8.85 -5.25 -4.87
N THR A 33 -10.12 -5.44 -4.48
CA THR A 33 -11.15 -6.00 -5.37
C THR A 33 -11.56 -4.96 -6.40
N GLU A 34 -11.81 -3.72 -5.99
CA GLU A 34 -12.16 -2.61 -6.88
C GLU A 34 -11.03 -2.36 -7.90
N LEU A 35 -9.77 -2.32 -7.44
CA LEU A 35 -8.59 -2.24 -8.32
C LEU A 35 -8.53 -3.37 -9.36
N ALA A 36 -8.86 -4.60 -8.97
CA ALA A 36 -8.84 -5.75 -9.87
C ALA A 36 -9.94 -5.71 -10.95
N TYR A 37 -11.04 -4.99 -10.70
CA TYR A 37 -12.19 -4.88 -11.59
C TYR A 37 -12.36 -3.50 -12.22
N ALA A 38 -11.38 -2.60 -12.08
CA ALA A 38 -11.44 -1.25 -12.63
C ALA A 38 -11.71 -1.27 -14.16
N PRO A 39 -12.75 -0.58 -14.66
CA PRO A 39 -13.21 -0.70 -16.05
C PRO A 39 -12.37 0.12 -17.06
N ASN A 40 -11.57 1.07 -16.58
CA ASN A 40 -10.74 1.95 -17.40
C ASN A 40 -9.52 2.46 -16.59
N GLU A 41 -8.64 3.19 -17.26
CA GLU A 41 -7.40 3.72 -16.68
C GLU A 41 -7.63 4.74 -15.56
N GLU A 42 -8.65 5.61 -15.69
CA GLU A 42 -8.97 6.62 -14.67
C GLU A 42 -9.39 5.95 -13.36
N ASN A 43 -10.29 4.98 -13.43
CA ASN A 43 -10.66 4.18 -12.26
C ASN A 43 -9.45 3.40 -11.73
N PHE A 44 -8.62 2.80 -12.60
CA PHE A 44 -7.45 2.06 -12.14
C PHE A 44 -6.48 2.95 -11.32
N ILE A 45 -6.32 4.22 -11.71
CA ILE A 45 -5.50 5.19 -10.96
C ILE A 45 -6.14 5.53 -9.60
N GLU A 46 -7.46 5.72 -9.56
CA GLU A 46 -8.22 5.97 -8.32
C GLU A 46 -8.06 4.80 -7.35
N GLU A 47 -8.29 3.58 -7.81
CA GLU A 47 -8.19 2.39 -6.96
C GLU A 47 -6.74 2.11 -6.51
N ILE A 48 -5.74 2.47 -7.31
CA ILE A 48 -4.34 2.47 -6.85
C ILE A 48 -4.17 3.43 -5.67
N ALA A 49 -4.71 4.64 -5.77
CA ALA A 49 -4.61 5.63 -4.71
C ALA A 49 -5.28 5.14 -3.42
N ASP A 50 -6.43 4.50 -3.52
CA ASP A 50 -7.15 3.98 -2.35
C ASP A 50 -6.45 2.78 -1.71
N VAL A 51 -5.95 1.82 -2.51
CA VAL A 51 -5.09 0.75 -2.00
C VAL A 51 -3.85 1.31 -1.30
N LEU A 52 -3.20 2.32 -1.88
CA LEU A 52 -2.03 2.96 -1.28
C LEU A 52 -2.37 3.66 0.04
N ASN A 53 -3.51 4.35 0.13
CA ASN A 53 -3.94 5.03 1.34
C ASN A 53 -4.11 4.05 2.51
N VAL A 54 -4.78 2.92 2.27
CA VAL A 54 -5.03 1.91 3.30
C VAL A 54 -3.73 1.19 3.68
N LEU A 55 -2.90 0.81 2.70
CA LEU A 55 -1.62 0.14 2.95
C LEU A 55 -0.67 1.03 3.75
N GLN A 56 -0.51 2.30 3.35
CA GLN A 56 0.34 3.23 4.08
C GLN A 56 -0.16 3.42 5.51
N GLY A 57 -1.46 3.67 5.71
CA GLY A 57 -2.05 3.79 7.04
C GLY A 57 -1.76 2.58 7.93
N ILE A 58 -1.91 1.36 7.41
CA ILE A 58 -1.58 0.12 8.12
C ILE A 58 -0.09 0.03 8.45
N ILE A 59 0.79 0.29 7.48
CA ILE A 59 2.24 0.18 7.64
C ILE A 59 2.74 1.13 8.73
N TYR A 60 2.32 2.41 8.69
CA TYR A 60 2.69 3.41 9.69
C TYR A 60 2.11 3.07 11.07
N PHE A 61 0.82 2.71 11.14
CA PHE A 61 0.18 2.34 12.41
C PHE A 61 0.87 1.16 13.11
N LYS A 62 1.48 0.25 12.34
CA LYS A 62 2.17 -0.92 12.87
C LYS A 62 3.68 -0.75 13.07
N GLY A 63 4.27 0.34 12.59
CA GLY A 63 5.73 0.51 12.60
C GLY A 63 6.45 -0.47 11.66
N TRP A 64 5.83 -0.83 10.53
CA TRP A 64 6.35 -1.83 9.59
C TRP A 64 7.11 -1.25 8.40
N GLU A 65 7.35 0.06 8.36
CA GLU A 65 7.97 0.78 7.26
C GLU A 65 9.28 0.10 6.83
N GLN A 66 10.20 -0.06 7.78
CA GLN A 66 11.51 -0.65 7.50
C GLN A 66 11.41 -2.12 7.08
N GLN A 67 10.57 -2.91 7.77
CA GLN A 67 10.40 -4.34 7.47
C GLN A 67 9.81 -4.56 6.07
N VAL A 68 8.83 -3.75 5.67
CA VAL A 68 8.22 -3.84 4.34
C VAL A 68 9.22 -3.43 3.27
N LEU A 69 9.99 -2.35 3.47
CA LEU A 69 11.01 -1.90 2.52
C LEU A 69 12.08 -2.97 2.28
N GLU A 70 12.61 -3.58 3.34
CA GLU A 70 13.61 -4.65 3.23
C GLU A 70 13.08 -5.87 2.47
N ILE A 71 11.83 -6.27 2.75
CA ILE A 71 11.18 -7.38 2.03
C ILE A 71 10.93 -7.03 0.56
N GLN A 72 10.53 -5.79 0.27
CA GLN A 72 10.32 -5.31 -1.10
C GLN A 72 11.62 -5.34 -1.90
N GLU A 73 12.69 -4.77 -1.38
CA GLU A 73 14.00 -4.75 -2.03
C GLU A 73 14.50 -6.17 -2.33
N ALA A 74 14.47 -7.06 -1.34
CA ALA A 74 14.89 -8.46 -1.52
C ALA A 74 14.04 -9.22 -2.56
N LYS A 75 12.75 -8.86 -2.71
CA LYS A 75 11.88 -9.44 -3.74
C LYS A 75 12.19 -8.88 -5.13
N LEU A 76 12.46 -7.58 -5.25
CA LEU A 76 12.85 -6.95 -6.51
C LEU A 76 14.19 -7.48 -7.01
N ASP A 77 15.19 -7.59 -6.13
CA ASP A 77 16.49 -8.19 -6.46
C ASP A 77 16.33 -9.62 -7.01
N ARG A 78 15.45 -10.40 -6.39
CA ARG A 78 15.13 -11.76 -6.84
C ARG A 78 14.47 -11.77 -8.22
N GLN A 79 13.56 -10.85 -8.49
CA GLN A 79 12.92 -10.72 -9.79
C GLN A 79 13.92 -10.30 -10.88
N LEU A 80 14.78 -9.30 -10.59
CA LEU A 80 15.84 -8.87 -11.50
C LEU A 80 16.83 -9.99 -11.80
N ARG A 81 17.18 -10.82 -10.80
CA ARG A 81 18.01 -12.00 -11.02
C ARG A 81 17.34 -13.00 -11.96
N ARG A 82 16.05 -13.29 -11.78
CA ARG A 82 15.29 -14.20 -12.68
C ARG A 82 15.30 -13.71 -14.13
N ILE A 83 15.08 -12.42 -14.34
CA ILE A 83 15.18 -11.79 -15.66
C ILE A 83 16.57 -12.00 -16.27
N LYS A 84 17.65 -11.79 -15.50
CA LYS A 84 19.04 -12.00 -15.97
C LYS A 84 19.34 -13.47 -16.27
N GLU A 85 18.74 -14.39 -15.52
CA GLU A 85 18.90 -15.84 -15.69
C GLU A 85 17.98 -16.43 -16.78
N GLY A 86 17.11 -15.61 -17.40
CA GLY A 86 16.15 -16.06 -18.43
C GLY A 86 15.02 -16.94 -17.88
N ARG A 87 14.63 -16.74 -16.60
CA ARG A 87 13.57 -17.48 -15.90
C ARG A 87 12.45 -16.56 -15.43
#